data_AF-A0A4R5PFX6-F1
#
_entry.id   AF-A0A4R5PFX6-F1
#
_cell.length_a   1.000
_cell.length_b   1.000
_cell.length_c   1.000
_cell.angle_alpha   90.00
_cell.angle_beta   90.00
_cell.angle_gamma   90.00
#
_symmetry.space_group_name_H-M   'P 1'
#
loop_
_entity.id
_entity.type
_entity.pdbx_description
1 polymer ?
#
loop_
_entity_poly.entity_id
_entity_poly.type
_entity_poly.pdbx_seq_one_letter_code
_entity_poly.pdbx_strand_id
1 'polypeptide(L)'
;MSEPPQRPQRPPSPATDTSTPIGRAVAGFYLAFEAVDDSDRLREATNWVGGQHSPETNSRQKYLALATGITNVEKIRRHVGGTLREIAATAARTAQRLAEDATSLPADIDDAIKAAVRHESIAICDRAVRMINNQTRLVLDLDEVTAAISVDDWLASHRLTD
;
A
#
# COMPACT_ATOMS: atom_id res chain seq x y z
N MET A 1 36.73 15.66 -11.81
CA MET A 1 35.49 14.91 -12.09
C MET A 1 34.38 15.58 -11.30
N SER A 2 33.29 15.99 -11.95
CA SER A 2 32.15 16.58 -11.26
C SER A 2 31.44 15.52 -10.43
N GLU A 3 30.90 15.90 -9.27
CA GLU A 3 30.12 15.02 -8.40
C GLU A 3 28.91 14.45 -9.15
N PRO A 4 28.50 13.19 -8.89
CA PRO A 4 27.28 12.64 -9.46
C PRO A 4 26.07 13.49 -9.06
N PRO A 5 25.06 13.67 -9.94
CA PRO A 5 23.83 14.34 -9.58
C PRO A 5 23.20 13.69 -8.34
N GLN A 6 22.98 14.48 -7.28
CA GLN A 6 22.41 13.98 -6.03
C GLN A 6 20.94 13.61 -6.24
N ARG A 7 20.64 12.30 -6.18
CA ARG A 7 19.28 11.78 -6.13
C ARG A 7 18.60 12.20 -4.81
N PRO A 8 17.28 12.45 -4.81
CA PRO A 8 16.52 12.62 -3.58
C PRO A 8 16.71 11.42 -2.65
N GLN A 9 16.72 11.68 -1.35
CA GLN A 9 16.78 10.61 -0.35
C GLN A 9 15.55 9.71 -0.46
N ARG A 10 15.76 8.40 -0.22
CA ARG A 10 14.68 7.43 -0.20
C ARG A 10 13.73 7.75 0.97
N PRO A 11 12.41 7.80 0.74
CA PRO A 11 11.47 7.87 1.84
C PRO A 11 11.57 6.59 2.70
N PRO A 12 11.48 6.69 4.03
CA PRO A 12 11.52 5.52 4.89
C PRO A 12 10.30 4.64 4.65
N SER A 13 10.50 3.33 4.64
CA SER A 13 9.41 2.36 4.59
C SER A 13 8.63 2.41 5.92
N PRO A 14 7.30 2.54 5.86
CA PRO A 14 6.49 2.67 7.06
C PRO A 14 6.43 1.34 7.82
N ALA A 15 6.29 1.43 9.14
CA ALA A 15 5.87 0.27 9.94
C ALA A 15 4.49 -0.19 9.45
N THR A 16 4.41 -1.43 9.01
CA THR A 16 3.20 -2.07 8.50
C THR A 16 2.90 -3.32 9.33
N ASP A 17 1.62 -3.51 9.67
CA ASP A 17 1.15 -4.72 10.33
C ASP A 17 0.78 -5.78 9.29
N THR A 18 1.74 -6.66 8.97
CA THR A 18 1.59 -7.73 7.98
C THR A 18 0.66 -8.86 8.43
N SER A 19 0.12 -8.81 9.65
CA SER A 19 -0.99 -9.69 10.05
C SER A 19 -2.30 -9.31 9.33
N THR A 20 -2.40 -8.07 8.84
CA THR A 20 -3.59 -7.57 8.12
C THR A 20 -3.41 -7.60 6.60
N PRO A 21 -4.48 -7.86 5.81
CA PRO A 21 -4.40 -7.82 4.35
C PRO A 21 -3.91 -6.46 3.81
N ILE A 22 -4.33 -5.36 4.43
CA ILE A 22 -3.88 -4.01 4.06
C ILE A 22 -2.39 -3.85 4.34
N GLY A 23 -1.92 -4.26 5.52
CA GLY A 23 -0.51 -4.14 5.87
C GLY A 23 0.39 -4.96 4.94
N ARG A 24 -0.04 -6.16 4.54
CA ARG A 24 0.67 -6.96 3.52
C ARG A 24 0.71 -6.26 2.17
N ALA A 25 -0.41 -5.70 1.70
CA ALA A 25 -0.44 -4.95 0.44
C ALA A 25 0.48 -3.71 0.48
N VAL A 26 0.48 -2.95 1.57
CA VAL A 26 1.37 -1.79 1.75
C VAL A 26 2.83 -2.24 1.79
N ALA A 27 3.17 -3.29 2.56
CA ALA A 27 4.53 -3.83 2.60
C ALA A 27 5.00 -4.25 1.20
N GLY A 28 4.14 -4.94 0.44
CA GLY A 28 4.43 -5.38 -0.93
C GLY A 28 4.70 -4.21 -1.89
N PHE A 29 3.93 -3.13 -1.76
CA PHE A 29 4.17 -1.90 -2.51
C PHE A 29 5.55 -1.29 -2.19
N TYR A 30 5.92 -1.18 -0.91
CA TYR A 30 7.20 -0.58 -0.52
C TYR A 30 8.38 -1.45 -0.95
N LEU A 31 8.25 -2.77 -0.91
CA LEU A 31 9.27 -3.67 -1.44
C LEU A 31 9.43 -3.51 -2.96
N ALA A 32 8.33 -3.36 -3.70
CA ALA A 32 8.39 -3.10 -5.15
C ALA A 32 9.08 -1.77 -5.45
N PHE A 33 8.73 -0.73 -4.69
CA PHE A 33 9.39 0.57 -4.77
C PHE A 33 10.90 0.45 -4.53
N GLU A 34 11.31 -0.27 -3.48
CA GLU A 34 12.72 -0.45 -3.13
C GLU A 34 13.47 -1.19 -4.24
N ALA A 35 12.91 -2.29 -4.75
CA ALA A 35 13.52 -3.07 -5.83
C ALA A 35 13.72 -2.25 -7.11
N VAL A 36 12.72 -1.45 -7.50
CA VAL A 36 12.80 -0.59 -8.68
C VAL A 36 13.81 0.53 -8.48
N ASP A 37 13.79 1.21 -7.32
CA ASP A 37 14.76 2.27 -7.01
C ASP A 37 16.19 1.73 -6.93
N ASP A 38 16.39 0.53 -6.36
CA ASP A 38 17.71 -0.14 -6.29
C ASP A 38 18.23 -0.54 -7.68
N SER A 39 17.37 -1.13 -8.52
CA SER A 39 17.71 -1.44 -9.93
C SER A 39 18.16 -0.17 -10.67
N ASP A 40 17.39 0.91 -10.54
CA ASP A 40 17.71 2.18 -11.19
C ASP A 40 19.00 2.81 -10.62
N ARG A 41 19.29 2.66 -9.32
CA ARG A 41 20.56 3.14 -8.71
C ARG A 41 21.77 2.38 -9.24
N LEU A 42 21.66 1.06 -9.33
CA LEU A 42 22.72 0.21 -9.88
C LEU A 42 22.99 0.55 -11.34
N ARG A 43 21.93 0.69 -12.15
CA ARG A 43 22.05 1.08 -13.57
C ARG A 43 22.74 2.42 -13.74
N GLU A 44 22.40 3.43 -12.94
CA GLU A 44 23.06 4.74 -13.00
C GLU A 44 24.53 4.69 -12.58
N ALA A 45 24.86 3.94 -11.53
CA ALA A 45 26.25 3.76 -11.12
C ALA A 45 27.09 3.07 -12.22
N THR A 46 26.55 2.02 -12.86
CA THR A 46 27.22 1.34 -13.97
C THR A 46 27.42 2.26 -15.17
N ASN A 47 26.38 3.02 -15.54
CA ASN A 47 26.43 3.97 -16.66
C ASN A 47 27.47 5.08 -16.44
N TRP A 48 27.56 5.60 -15.20
CA TRP A 48 28.55 6.61 -14.83
C TRP A 48 29.98 6.08 -14.94
N VAL A 49 30.25 4.86 -14.45
CA VAL A 49 31.56 4.20 -14.60
C VAL A 49 31.88 3.93 -16.08
N GLY A 50 30.89 3.56 -16.88
CA GLY A 50 31.02 3.28 -18.31
C GLY A 50 31.04 4.50 -19.23
N GLY A 51 30.90 5.73 -18.70
CA GLY A 51 30.84 6.96 -19.49
C GLY A 51 29.57 7.11 -20.36
N GLN A 52 28.57 6.24 -20.18
CA GLN A 52 27.29 6.32 -20.86
C GLN A 52 26.34 7.20 -20.05
N HIS A 53 25.71 8.19 -20.69
CA HIS A 53 24.67 8.99 -20.05
C HIS A 53 23.31 8.36 -20.33
N SER A 54 22.60 7.91 -19.28
CA SER A 54 21.18 7.58 -19.39
C SER A 54 20.39 8.88 -19.64
N PRO A 55 19.34 8.90 -20.50
CA PRO A 55 18.54 10.09 -20.71
C PRO A 55 17.91 10.58 -19.38
N GLU A 56 18.27 11.78 -18.92
CA GLU A 56 17.82 12.34 -17.64
C GLU A 56 16.29 12.43 -17.52
N THR A 57 15.59 12.62 -18.65
CA THR A 57 14.13 12.70 -18.71
C THR A 57 13.45 11.40 -18.25
N ASN A 58 14.01 10.24 -18.59
CA ASN A 58 13.46 8.94 -18.21
C ASN A 58 13.59 8.72 -16.69
N SER A 59 14.73 9.07 -16.09
CA SER A 59 14.94 8.96 -14.64
C SER A 59 13.98 9.87 -13.86
N ARG A 60 13.81 11.12 -14.28
CA ARG A 60 12.89 12.06 -13.61
C ARG A 60 11.43 11.59 -13.64
N GLN A 61 10.98 11.04 -14.77
CA GLN A 61 9.62 10.55 -14.92
C GLN A 61 9.35 9.34 -14.01
N LYS A 62 10.29 8.39 -13.94
CA LYS A 62 10.22 7.26 -13.01
C LYS A 62 10.17 7.74 -11.56
N TYR A 63 11.01 8.71 -11.19
CA TYR A 63 11.00 9.29 -9.85
C TYR A 63 9.67 9.91 -9.46
N LEU A 64 9.05 10.65 -10.38
CA LEU A 64 7.73 11.23 -10.15
C LEU A 64 6.65 10.16 -10.00
N ALA A 65 6.73 9.09 -10.79
CA ALA A 65 5.82 7.95 -10.68
C ALA A 65 5.93 7.26 -9.32
N LEU A 66 7.17 7.00 -8.87
CA LEU A 66 7.47 6.43 -7.55
C LEU A 66 6.93 7.31 -6.40
N ALA A 67 7.17 8.63 -6.43
CA ALA A 67 6.66 9.56 -5.43
C ALA A 67 5.12 9.67 -5.43
N THR A 68 4.51 9.60 -6.62
CA THR A 68 3.05 9.58 -6.79
C THR A 68 2.46 8.31 -6.19
N GLY A 69 3.08 7.15 -6.44
CA GLY A 69 2.68 5.86 -5.88
C GLY A 69 2.64 5.88 -4.35
N ILE A 70 3.71 6.37 -3.71
CA ILE A 70 3.76 6.50 -2.24
C ILE A 70 2.62 7.37 -1.73
N THR A 71 2.42 8.53 -2.37
CA THR A 71 1.36 9.47 -1.98
C THR A 71 -0.02 8.82 -2.06
N ASN A 72 -0.26 8.02 -3.11
CA ASN A 72 -1.54 7.34 -3.31
C ASN A 72 -1.75 6.22 -2.29
N VAL A 73 -0.75 5.39 -2.05
CA VAL A 73 -0.82 4.30 -1.05
C VAL A 73 -1.09 4.87 0.35
N GLU A 74 -0.40 5.93 0.74
CA GLU A 74 -0.61 6.56 2.05
C GLU A 74 -1.99 7.25 2.16
N LYS A 75 -2.52 7.79 1.06
CA LYS A 75 -3.90 8.31 1.03
C LYS A 75 -4.91 7.17 1.23
N ILE A 76 -4.75 6.05 0.52
CA ILE A 76 -5.63 4.88 0.63
C ILE A 76 -5.61 4.33 2.06
N ARG A 77 -4.41 4.11 2.60
CA ARG A 77 -4.21 3.59 3.97
C ARG A 77 -4.88 4.48 5.02
N ARG A 78 -4.66 5.80 4.95
CA ARG A 78 -5.28 6.75 5.89
C ARG A 78 -6.80 6.81 5.75
N HIS A 79 -7.31 6.78 4.52
CA HIS A 79 -8.74 6.79 4.26
C HIS A 79 -9.42 5.57 4.89
N VAL A 80 -8.90 4.37 4.62
CA VAL A 80 -9.48 3.12 5.15
C VAL A 80 -9.39 3.07 6.66
N GLY A 81 -8.25 3.45 7.24
CA GLY A 81 -8.12 3.54 8.69
C GLY A 81 -9.08 4.54 9.34
N GLY A 82 -9.48 5.60 8.61
CA GLY A 82 -10.54 6.53 9.02
C GLY A 82 -11.92 5.87 8.96
N THR A 83 -12.27 5.29 7.82
CA THR A 83 -13.58 4.66 7.59
C THR A 83 -13.84 3.50 8.55
N LEU A 84 -12.85 2.66 8.85
CA LEU A 84 -12.99 1.57 9.83
C LEU A 84 -13.30 2.11 11.25
N ARG A 85 -12.67 3.22 11.64
CA ARG A 85 -12.97 3.88 12.92
C ARG A 85 -14.38 4.45 12.94
N GLU A 86 -14.84 5.03 11.84
CA GLU A 86 -16.20 5.57 11.71
C GLU A 86 -17.28 4.47 11.77
N ILE A 87 -17.03 3.32 11.13
CA ILE A 87 -17.91 2.14 11.18
C ILE A 87 -18.02 1.64 12.61
N ALA A 88 -16.89 1.41 13.28
CA ALA A 88 -16.87 0.96 14.66
C ALA A 88 -17.60 1.93 15.60
N ALA A 89 -17.37 3.24 15.43
CA ALA A 89 -18.04 4.26 16.24
C ALA A 89 -19.56 4.31 15.97
N THR A 90 -19.97 4.12 14.72
CA THR A 90 -21.40 4.10 14.34
C THR A 90 -22.10 2.86 14.88
N ALA A 91 -21.45 1.70 14.83
CA ALA A 91 -21.95 0.48 15.41
C ALA A 91 -22.08 0.60 16.94
N ALA A 92 -21.07 1.13 17.63
CA ALA A 92 -21.11 1.36 19.07
C ALA A 92 -22.26 2.29 19.48
N ARG A 93 -22.44 3.42 18.78
CA ARG A 93 -23.57 4.34 19.03
C ARG A 93 -24.93 3.69 18.73
N THR A 94 -25.00 2.76 17.80
CA THR A 94 -26.24 2.06 17.45
C THR A 94 -26.58 1.03 18.51
N ALA A 95 -25.60 0.23 18.94
CA ALA A 95 -25.76 -0.70 20.04
C ALA A 95 -26.15 0.03 21.33
N GLN A 96 -25.50 1.15 21.65
CA GLN A 96 -25.84 1.95 22.83
C GLN A 96 -27.29 2.44 22.80
N ARG A 97 -27.73 3.05 21.68
CA ARG A 97 -29.12 3.53 21.56
C ARG A 97 -30.14 2.40 21.74
N LEU A 98 -29.89 1.25 21.13
CA LEU A 98 -30.79 0.09 21.25
C LEU A 98 -30.79 -0.50 22.68
N ALA A 99 -29.68 -0.41 23.41
CA ALA A 99 -29.60 -0.80 24.82
C ALA A 99 -30.15 0.25 25.80
N GLU A 100 -30.34 1.50 25.37
CA GLU A 100 -31.03 2.54 26.14
C GLU A 100 -32.56 2.42 25.96
N ASP A 101 -33.00 2.06 24.74
CA ASP A 101 -34.40 1.86 24.39
C ASP A 101 -34.98 0.51 24.90
N ALA A 102 -34.12 -0.46 25.22
CA ALA A 102 -34.48 -1.76 25.78
C ALA A 102 -33.68 -2.04 27.06
N THR A 103 -34.24 -2.73 28.06
CA THR A 103 -33.52 -3.04 29.32
C THR A 103 -32.21 -3.84 29.10
N SER A 104 -32.10 -4.54 27.96
CA SER A 104 -30.86 -5.01 27.34
C SER A 104 -31.09 -5.29 25.85
N LEU A 105 -30.04 -5.23 25.04
CA LEU A 105 -30.07 -5.70 23.65
C LEU A 105 -30.18 -7.24 23.63
N PRO A 106 -31.20 -7.81 22.97
CA PRO A 106 -31.22 -9.25 22.76
C PRO A 106 -30.04 -9.66 21.85
N ALA A 107 -29.48 -10.85 22.13
CA ALA A 107 -28.19 -11.29 21.57
C ALA A 107 -28.20 -11.40 20.03
N ASP A 108 -29.37 -11.66 19.45
CA ASP A 108 -29.58 -11.70 18.00
C ASP A 108 -29.31 -10.35 17.31
N ILE A 109 -29.66 -9.24 17.96
CA ILE A 109 -29.42 -7.89 17.43
C ILE A 109 -27.94 -7.51 17.55
N ASP A 110 -27.29 -7.82 18.68
CA ASP A 110 -25.85 -7.57 18.85
C ASP A 110 -25.00 -8.38 17.85
N ASP A 111 -25.36 -9.64 17.62
CA ASP A 111 -24.72 -10.48 16.61
C ASP A 111 -24.97 -9.96 15.18
N ALA A 112 -26.18 -9.48 14.88
CA ALA A 112 -26.48 -8.85 13.60
C ALA A 112 -25.65 -7.58 13.35
N ILE A 113 -25.47 -6.74 14.39
CA ILE A 113 -24.61 -5.55 14.32
C ILE A 113 -23.16 -5.95 14.05
N LYS A 114 -22.62 -6.93 14.78
CA LYS A 114 -21.26 -7.44 14.57
C LYS A 114 -21.07 -8.02 13.17
N ALA A 115 -22.04 -8.78 12.67
CA ALA A 115 -22.02 -9.34 11.33
C ALA A 115 -22.00 -8.25 10.26
N ALA A 116 -22.84 -7.22 10.40
CA ALA A 116 -22.86 -6.07 9.50
C ALA A 116 -21.53 -5.31 9.50
N VAL A 117 -20.99 -5.00 10.68
CA VAL A 117 -19.67 -4.35 10.83
C VAL A 117 -18.58 -5.17 10.16
N ARG A 118 -18.57 -6.49 10.38
CA ARG A 118 -17.57 -7.38 9.78
C ARG A 118 -17.68 -7.38 8.26
N HIS A 119 -18.89 -7.48 7.72
CA HIS A 119 -19.13 -7.47 6.27
C HIS A 119 -18.65 -6.17 5.63
N GLU A 120 -19.01 -5.01 6.18
CA GLU A 120 -18.57 -3.71 5.68
C GLU A 120 -17.05 -3.53 5.79
N SER A 121 -16.47 -3.95 6.92
CA SER A 121 -15.02 -3.87 7.14
C SER A 121 -14.26 -4.71 6.11
N ILE A 122 -14.70 -5.93 5.81
CA ILE A 122 -14.10 -6.79 4.78
C ILE A 122 -14.19 -6.11 3.41
N ALA A 123 -15.38 -5.63 3.02
CA ALA A 123 -15.57 -5.01 1.71
C ALA A 123 -14.67 -3.79 1.47
N ILE A 124 -14.47 -2.96 2.51
CA ILE A 124 -13.59 -1.79 2.44
C ILE A 124 -12.12 -2.22 2.38
N CYS A 125 -11.71 -3.18 3.21
CA CYS A 125 -10.36 -3.73 3.19
C CYS A 125 -10.01 -4.34 1.83
N ASP A 126 -10.91 -5.14 1.25
CA ASP A 126 -10.70 -5.78 -0.06
C ASP A 126 -10.55 -4.73 -1.17
N ARG A 127 -11.38 -3.68 -1.14
CA ARG A 127 -11.26 -2.56 -2.08
C ARG A 127 -9.91 -1.86 -1.93
N ALA A 128 -9.47 -1.61 -0.71
CA ALA A 128 -8.20 -0.97 -0.41
C ALA A 128 -7.01 -1.79 -0.91
N VAL A 129 -7.01 -3.10 -0.62
CA VAL A 129 -5.98 -4.05 -1.09
C VAL A 129 -5.89 -4.02 -2.61
N ARG A 130 -7.01 -4.09 -3.33
CA ARG A 130 -7.01 -3.97 -4.79
C ARG A 130 -6.40 -2.64 -5.27
N MET A 131 -6.76 -1.53 -4.64
CA MET A 131 -6.21 -0.22 -5.02
C MET A 131 -4.70 -0.12 -4.77
N ILE A 132 -4.21 -0.68 -3.66
CA ILE A 132 -2.78 -0.71 -3.34
C ILE A 132 -2.03 -1.63 -4.30
N ASN A 133 -2.56 -2.84 -4.56
CA ASN A 133 -1.97 -3.78 -5.51
C ASN A 133 -1.90 -3.19 -6.93
N ASN A 134 -2.87 -2.37 -7.33
CA ASN A 134 -2.78 -1.61 -8.58
C ASN A 134 -1.62 -0.61 -8.57
N GLN A 135 -1.32 0.06 -7.44
CA GLN A 135 -0.12 0.89 -7.32
C GLN A 135 1.15 0.05 -7.36
N THR A 136 1.17 -1.13 -6.73
CA THR A 136 2.29 -2.07 -6.79
C THR A 136 2.59 -2.48 -8.23
N ARG A 137 1.56 -2.84 -9.01
CA ARG A 137 1.69 -3.15 -10.44
C ARG A 137 2.34 -2.00 -11.21
N LEU A 138 1.81 -0.78 -11.04
CA LEU A 138 2.35 0.42 -11.70
C LEU A 138 3.82 0.67 -11.37
N VAL A 139 4.27 0.33 -10.16
CA VAL A 139 5.68 0.44 -9.76
C VAL A 139 6.52 -0.64 -10.42
N LEU A 140 6.09 -1.90 -10.37
CA LEU A 140 6.80 -3.01 -11.02
C LEU A 140 6.94 -2.80 -12.55
N ASP A 141 5.98 -2.13 -13.18
CA ASP A 141 6.04 -1.76 -14.60
C ASP A 141 7.14 -0.72 -14.94
N LEU A 142 7.74 -0.06 -13.94
CA LEU A 142 8.79 0.93 -14.17
C LEU A 142 10.16 0.30 -14.43
N ASP A 143 10.33 -1.00 -14.19
CA ASP A 143 11.59 -1.71 -14.39
C ASP A 143 11.37 -3.02 -15.15
N GLU A 144 12.13 -3.23 -16.23
CA GLU A 144 11.97 -4.36 -17.15
C GLU A 144 12.10 -5.72 -16.45
N VAL A 145 12.95 -5.84 -15.42
CA VAL A 145 13.16 -7.09 -14.68
C VAL A 145 11.93 -7.40 -13.83
N THR A 146 11.39 -6.39 -13.15
CA THR A 146 10.21 -6.56 -12.29
C THR A 146 8.90 -6.57 -13.06
N ALA A 147 8.87 -6.03 -14.28
CA ALA A 147 7.67 -5.93 -15.12
C ALA A 147 7.06 -7.31 -15.44
N ALA A 148 7.89 -8.35 -15.56
CA ALA A 148 7.44 -9.70 -15.87
C ALA A 148 6.76 -10.43 -14.69
N ILE A 149 6.93 -9.97 -13.46
CA ILE A 149 6.42 -10.63 -12.25
C ILE A 149 5.01 -10.13 -11.97
N SER A 150 4.04 -11.03 -11.73
CA SER A 150 2.68 -10.61 -11.33
C SER A 150 2.68 -10.03 -9.90
N VAL A 151 1.66 -9.25 -9.52
CA VAL A 151 1.58 -8.74 -8.14
C VAL A 151 1.41 -9.89 -7.14
N ASP A 152 0.68 -10.94 -7.49
CA ASP A 152 0.48 -12.08 -6.61
C ASP A 152 1.78 -12.87 -6.40
N ASP A 153 2.54 -13.13 -7.47
CA ASP A 153 3.86 -13.77 -7.38
C ASP A 153 4.87 -12.88 -6.62
N TRP A 154 4.78 -11.57 -6.82
CA TRP A 154 5.57 -10.59 -6.08
C TRP A 154 5.29 -10.69 -4.57
N LEU A 155 4.02 -10.68 -4.16
CA LEU A 155 3.65 -10.82 -2.76
C LEU A 155 4.05 -12.19 -2.20
N ALA A 156 3.89 -13.27 -2.97
CA ALA A 156 4.23 -14.63 -2.56
C ALA A 156 5.73 -14.79 -2.30
N SER A 157 6.58 -14.27 -3.20
CA SER A 157 8.04 -14.30 -3.06
C SER A 157 8.54 -13.56 -1.81
N HIS A 158 7.76 -12.61 -1.30
CA HIS A 158 8.05 -11.86 -0.08
C HIS A 158 7.29 -12.36 1.16
N ARG A 159 6.58 -13.50 1.06
CA ARG A 159 5.76 -14.07 2.15
C ARG A 159 4.68 -13.10 2.64
N LEU A 160 4.07 -12.39 1.70
CA LEU A 160 2.97 -11.44 1.93
C LEU A 160 1.63 -11.95 1.36
N THR A 161 1.60 -13.17 0.88
CA THR A 161 0.38 -13.96 0.69
C THR A 161 0.08 -14.72 1.98
N ASP A 162 -1.20 -14.88 2.31
CA ASP A 162 -1.67 -15.63 3.48
C ASP A 162 -1.03 -17.02 3.62
#